data_AF-A0A800FID0-F1
#
_entry.id   AF-A0A800FID0-F1
#
_cell.length_a   1.000
_cell.length_b   1.000
_cell.length_c   1.000
_cell.angle_alpha   90.00
_cell.angle_beta   90.00
_cell.angle_gamma   90.00
#
_symmetry.space_group_name_H-M   'P 1'
#
loop_
_entity.id
_entity.type
_entity.pdbx_description
1 polymer ?
#
loop_
_entity_poly.entity_id
_entity_poly.type
_entity_poly.pdbx_seq_one_letter_code
_entity_poly.pdbx_strand_id
1 'polypeptide(L)'
;MVKLTRITGNTKWAELAEKTIRAFSEDVNRTPTGYTLMLTGFMFDTQNSKEIVIVGDSRNRNTTKFLHTIRASYAPHKVLLFKDTSVSDNRLEQLANWTSTQNSINGKPTAYVCKNFACNQPTSDIQTALSFINE
;
A
#
# COMPACT_ATOMS: atom_id res chain seq x y z
N MET A 1 7.42 -9.41 5.58
CA MET A 1 7.34 -8.58 6.81
C MET A 1 7.08 -7.12 6.46
N VAL A 2 7.98 -6.44 5.71
CA VAL A 2 7.79 -5.02 5.34
C VAL A 2 6.41 -4.71 4.70
N LYS A 3 5.96 -5.51 3.72
CA LYS A 3 4.62 -5.34 3.12
C LYS A 3 3.48 -5.52 4.13
N LEU A 4 3.63 -6.39 5.13
CA LEU A 4 2.60 -6.61 6.16
C LEU A 4 2.46 -5.39 7.07
N THR A 5 3.56 -4.70 7.37
CA THR A 5 3.52 -3.41 8.08
C THR A 5 2.61 -2.44 7.35
N ARG A 6 2.79 -2.31 6.04
CA ARG A 6 2.04 -1.37 5.18
C ARG A 6 0.58 -1.76 4.99
N ILE A 7 0.29 -3.07 4.92
CA ILE A 7 -1.08 -3.58 4.82
C ILE A 7 -1.82 -3.35 6.14
N THR A 8 -1.25 -3.81 7.25
CA THR A 8 -1.97 -3.89 8.55
C THR A 8 -1.83 -2.64 9.42
N GLY A 9 -0.82 -1.81 9.17
CA GLY A 9 -0.41 -0.73 10.07
C GLY A 9 0.28 -1.21 11.34
N ASN A 10 0.53 -2.52 11.50
CA ASN A 10 1.15 -3.08 12.71
C ASN A 10 2.68 -2.99 12.64
N THR A 11 3.27 -2.17 13.52
CA THR A 11 4.71 -1.89 13.59
C THR A 11 5.56 -3.10 13.98
N LYS A 12 4.98 -4.13 14.62
CA LYS A 12 5.67 -5.40 14.94
C LYS A 12 6.33 -6.02 13.71
N TRP A 13 5.69 -5.90 12.54
CA TRP A 13 6.24 -6.43 11.30
C TRP A 13 7.44 -5.63 10.79
N ALA A 14 7.48 -4.32 11.03
CA ALA A 14 8.63 -3.47 10.69
C ALA A 14 9.82 -3.82 11.60
N GLU A 15 9.59 -3.94 12.90
CA GLU A 15 10.63 -4.31 13.87
C GLU A 15 11.25 -5.67 13.56
N LEU A 16 10.42 -6.67 13.20
CA LEU A 16 10.91 -8.00 12.81
C LEU A 16 11.70 -7.94 11.49
N ALA A 17 11.25 -7.15 10.51
CA ALA A 17 11.98 -6.97 9.26
C ALA A 17 13.35 -6.33 9.51
N GLU A 18 13.41 -5.27 10.33
CA GLU A 18 14.65 -4.60 10.69
C GLU A 18 15.63 -5.54 11.42
N LYS A 19 15.16 -6.24 12.45
CA LYS A 19 15.98 -7.22 13.19
C LYS A 19 16.56 -8.30 12.27
N THR A 20 15.74 -8.79 11.34
CA THR A 20 16.19 -9.80 10.36
C THR A 20 17.29 -9.24 9.46
N ILE A 21 17.10 -8.04 8.91
CA ILE A 21 18.11 -7.40 8.04
C ILE A 21 19.42 -7.13 8.79
N ARG A 22 19.33 -6.66 10.05
CA ARG A 22 20.52 -6.43 10.89
C ARG A 22 21.29 -7.73 11.17
N ALA A 23 20.58 -8.82 11.49
CA ALA A 23 21.19 -10.10 11.82
C ALA A 23 22.03 -10.71 10.68
N PHE A 24 21.64 -10.47 9.42
CA PHE A 24 22.35 -10.99 8.24
C PHE A 24 23.17 -9.92 7.51
N SER A 25 23.37 -8.75 8.12
CA SER A 25 23.99 -7.60 7.45
C SER A 25 25.42 -7.88 6.95
N GLU A 26 26.21 -8.63 7.71
CA GLU A 26 27.57 -9.02 7.31
C GLU A 26 27.58 -9.98 6.12
N ASP A 27 26.72 -11.00 6.14
CA ASP A 27 26.59 -11.96 5.03
C ASP A 27 26.08 -11.30 3.75
N VAL A 28 25.11 -10.39 3.88
CA VAL A 28 24.59 -9.59 2.76
C VAL A 28 25.69 -8.74 2.13
N ASN A 29 26.56 -8.12 2.95
CA ASN A 29 27.69 -7.35 2.44
C ASN A 29 28.72 -8.23 1.75
N ARG A 30 28.95 -9.45 2.25
CA ARG A 30 29.92 -10.39 1.66
C ARG A 30 29.42 -11.01 0.35
N THR A 31 28.13 -11.38 0.27
CA THR A 31 27.55 -12.09 -0.88
C THR A 31 26.16 -11.52 -1.24
N PRO A 32 26.07 -10.28 -1.75
CA PRO A 32 24.78 -9.61 -1.96
C PRO A 32 23.85 -10.33 -2.94
N THR A 33 24.40 -11.03 -3.95
CA THR A 33 23.63 -11.80 -4.93
C THR A 33 22.89 -12.99 -4.31
N GLY A 34 23.36 -13.51 -3.18
CA GLY A 34 22.67 -14.57 -2.41
C GLY A 34 21.44 -14.07 -1.64
N TYR A 35 21.30 -12.75 -1.46
CA TYR A 35 20.29 -12.13 -0.61
C TYR A 35 19.37 -11.15 -1.39
N THR A 36 19.22 -11.34 -2.71
CA THR A 36 18.46 -10.44 -3.60
C THR A 36 17.02 -10.17 -3.14
N LEU A 37 16.31 -11.16 -2.61
CA LEU A 37 14.96 -10.97 -2.08
C LEU A 37 14.95 -10.14 -0.78
N MET A 38 15.95 -10.32 0.07
CA MET A 38 16.11 -9.50 1.28
C MET A 38 16.42 -8.05 0.91
N LEU A 39 17.34 -7.85 -0.04
CA LEU A 39 17.67 -6.52 -0.58
C LEU A 39 16.46 -5.86 -1.24
N THR A 40 15.63 -6.62 -1.95
CA THR A 40 14.36 -6.11 -2.50
C THR A 40 13.40 -5.65 -1.40
N GLY A 41 13.30 -6.43 -0.32
CA GLY A 41 12.51 -6.04 0.86
C GLY A 41 13.06 -4.78 1.55
N PHE A 42 14.38 -4.66 1.65
CA PHE A 42 15.06 -3.49 2.20
C PHE A 42 14.87 -2.23 1.33
N MET A 43 15.00 -2.37 0.00
CA MET A 43 14.72 -1.29 -0.95
C MET A 43 13.27 -0.83 -0.87
N PHE A 44 12.32 -1.77 -0.72
CA PHE A 44 10.91 -1.44 -0.54
C PHE A 44 10.67 -0.57 0.70
N ASP A 45 11.32 -0.87 1.83
CA ASP A 45 11.15 -0.09 3.07
C ASP A 45 11.83 1.29 2.99
N THR A 46 13.03 1.34 2.42
CA THR A 46 13.86 2.56 2.36
C THR A 46 13.42 3.55 1.28
N GLN A 47 12.84 3.10 0.17
CA GLN A 47 12.39 3.97 -0.92
C GLN A 47 10.96 4.51 -0.74
N ASN A 48 10.56 4.82 0.50
CA ASN A 48 9.28 5.44 0.81
C ASN A 48 8.08 4.72 0.16
N SER A 49 7.84 3.47 0.56
CA SER A 49 6.69 2.71 0.07
C SER A 49 5.38 3.50 0.22
N LYS A 50 4.51 3.42 -0.78
CA LYS A 50 3.22 4.11 -0.79
C LYS A 50 2.10 3.16 -0.41
N GLU A 51 1.25 3.58 0.52
CA GLU A 51 0.04 2.87 0.88
C GLU A 51 -1.15 3.50 0.15
N ILE A 52 -1.79 2.75 -0.75
CA ILE A 52 -2.91 3.24 -1.55
C ILE A 52 -4.17 2.52 -1.09
N VAL A 53 -5.17 3.28 -0.65
CA VAL A 53 -6.51 2.76 -0.37
C VAL A 53 -7.46 3.27 -1.44
N ILE A 54 -8.11 2.36 -2.15
CA ILE A 54 -9.22 2.69 -3.05
C ILE A 54 -10.50 2.29 -2.36
N VAL A 55 -11.43 3.24 -2.22
CA VAL A 55 -12.75 3.01 -1.65
C VAL A 55 -13.80 3.12 -2.74
N GLY A 56 -14.69 2.14 -2.87
CA GLY A 56 -15.82 2.21 -3.79
C GLY A 56 -16.57 0.89 -3.95
N ASP A 57 -17.72 0.94 -4.63
CA ASP A 57 -18.57 -0.23 -4.89
C ASP A 57 -17.96 -1.07 -6.03
N SER A 58 -17.62 -2.34 -5.79
CA SER A 58 -17.04 -3.23 -6.80
C SER A 58 -18.00 -3.62 -7.93
N ARG A 59 -19.31 -3.49 -7.74
CA ARG A 59 -20.33 -3.68 -8.79
C ARG A 59 -20.41 -2.47 -9.72
N ASN A 60 -19.86 -1.33 -9.32
CA ASN A 60 -19.80 -0.14 -10.16
C ASN A 60 -18.63 -0.23 -11.16
N ARG A 61 -18.95 -0.12 -12.46
CA ARG A 61 -17.97 -0.14 -13.55
C ARG A 61 -16.91 0.96 -13.45
N ASN A 62 -17.25 2.12 -12.89
CA ASN A 62 -16.28 3.20 -12.68
C ASN A 62 -15.24 2.82 -11.63
N THR A 63 -15.65 2.16 -10.53
CA THR A 63 -14.74 1.68 -9.49
C THR A 63 -13.80 0.62 -10.03
N THR A 64 -14.32 -0.36 -10.76
CA THR A 64 -13.49 -1.44 -11.33
C THR A 64 -12.51 -0.91 -12.36
N LYS A 65 -12.91 0.04 -13.22
CA LYS A 65 -12.01 0.73 -14.14
C LYS A 65 -10.92 1.52 -13.39
N PHE A 66 -11.30 2.27 -12.37
CA PHE A 66 -10.37 3.07 -11.56
C PHE A 66 -9.34 2.18 -10.84
N LEU A 67 -9.80 1.11 -10.19
CA LEU A 67 -8.98 0.09 -9.55
C LEU A 67 -8.02 -0.58 -10.54
N HIS A 68 -8.51 -0.94 -11.73
CA HIS A 68 -7.69 -1.57 -12.76
C HIS A 68 -6.56 -0.65 -13.25
N THR A 69 -6.86 0.62 -13.50
CA THR A 69 -5.84 1.61 -13.92
C THR A 69 -4.75 1.78 -12.87
N ILE A 70 -5.13 1.93 -11.59
CA ILE A 70 -4.14 2.05 -10.51
C ILE A 70 -3.34 0.75 -10.37
N ARG A 71 -3.97 -0.41 -10.51
CA ARG A 71 -3.27 -1.71 -10.42
C ARG A 71 -2.29 -1.92 -11.58
N ALA A 72 -2.64 -1.47 -12.79
CA ALA A 72 -1.82 -1.59 -14.00
C ALA A 72 -0.64 -0.60 -14.04
N SER A 73 -0.77 0.56 -13.37
CA SER A 73 0.34 1.51 -13.24
C SER A 73 1.54 0.86 -12.55
N TYR A 74 2.75 1.04 -13.09
CA TYR A 74 3.95 0.49 -12.47
C TYR A 74 4.45 1.40 -11.35
N ALA A 75 4.45 0.89 -10.12
CA ALA A 75 5.08 1.53 -8.97
C ALA A 75 5.65 0.43 -8.05
N PRO A 76 6.98 0.21 -8.05
CA PRO A 76 7.59 -0.98 -7.47
C PRO A 76 7.40 -1.12 -5.95
N HIS A 77 7.17 0.00 -5.26
CA HIS A 77 7.06 0.05 -3.80
C HIS A 77 5.65 0.43 -3.30
N LYS A 78 4.60 0.17 -4.09
CA LYS A 78 3.23 0.40 -3.63
C LYS A 78 2.61 -0.82 -2.95
N VAL A 79 1.77 -0.57 -1.96
CA VAL A 79 0.74 -1.49 -1.47
C VAL A 79 -0.61 -0.92 -1.87
N LEU A 80 -1.46 -1.76 -2.45
CA LEU A 80 -2.81 -1.38 -2.84
C LEU A 80 -3.83 -2.17 -2.00
N LEU A 81 -4.67 -1.45 -1.27
CA LEU A 81 -5.80 -1.96 -0.52
C LEU A 81 -7.09 -1.48 -1.17
N PHE A 82 -8.08 -2.36 -1.26
CA PHE A 82 -9.39 -2.04 -1.80
C PHE A 82 -10.46 -2.22 -0.74
N LYS A 83 -11.13 -1.13 -0.39
CA LYS A 83 -12.27 -1.09 0.52
C LYS A 83 -13.54 -1.12 -0.30
N ASP A 84 -14.11 -2.31 -0.44
CA ASP A 84 -15.32 -2.53 -1.21
C ASP A 84 -16.55 -2.11 -0.40
N THR A 85 -17.29 -1.11 -0.88
CA THR A 85 -18.51 -0.64 -0.22
C THR A 85 -19.76 -1.42 -0.62
N SER A 86 -19.63 -2.40 -1.54
CA SER A 86 -20.74 -3.25 -1.97
C SER A 86 -21.04 -4.40 -1.00
N VAL A 87 -20.04 -4.76 -0.17
CA VAL A 87 -20.10 -5.83 0.81
C VAL A 87 -20.17 -5.19 2.19
N SER A 88 -21.06 -5.69 3.05
CA SER A 88 -21.21 -5.19 4.42
C SER A 88 -20.18 -5.76 5.40
N ASP A 89 -19.19 -6.52 4.92
CA ASP A 89 -18.14 -7.05 5.77
C ASP A 89 -17.03 -6.00 5.90
N ASN A 90 -16.69 -5.67 7.14
CA ASN A 90 -15.61 -4.73 7.44
C ASN A 90 -14.26 -5.46 7.54
N ARG A 91 -14.02 -6.53 6.75
CA ARG A 91 -12.81 -7.37 6.91
C ARG A 91 -11.53 -6.58 6.68
N LEU A 92 -11.53 -5.61 5.76
CA LEU A 92 -10.37 -4.77 5.57
C LEU A 92 -10.07 -3.94 6.82
N GLU A 93 -11.09 -3.38 7.46
CA GLU A 93 -10.91 -2.59 8.69
C GLU A 93 -10.45 -3.49 9.86
N GLN A 94 -10.92 -4.74 9.93
CA GLN A 94 -10.44 -5.70 10.93
C GLN A 94 -8.95 -6.04 10.76
N LEU A 95 -8.48 -6.15 9.51
CA LEU A 95 -7.07 -6.46 9.20
C LEU A 95 -6.18 -5.22 9.22
N ALA A 96 -6.73 -4.07 8.87
CA ALA A 96 -6.06 -2.80 8.62
C ALA A 96 -6.92 -1.66 9.17
N ASN A 97 -7.01 -1.55 10.50
CA ASN A 97 -7.90 -0.59 11.18
C ASN A 97 -7.65 0.87 10.79
N TRP A 98 -6.43 1.20 10.36
CA TRP A 98 -6.09 2.52 9.84
C TRP A 98 -6.88 2.91 8.57
N THR A 99 -7.53 1.94 7.91
CA THR A 99 -8.40 2.14 6.73
C THR A 99 -9.86 2.49 7.06
N SER A 100 -10.22 2.55 8.36
CA SER A 100 -11.59 2.79 8.82
C SER A 100 -12.11 4.19 8.48
N THR A 101 -11.24 5.20 8.46
CA THR A 101 -11.60 6.61 8.22
C THR A 101 -11.68 6.96 6.72
N GLN A 102 -11.19 6.07 5.85
CA GLN A 102 -11.21 6.24 4.40
C GLN A 102 -12.58 5.83 3.86
N ASN A 103 -13.27 6.78 3.25
CA ASN A 103 -14.64 6.62 2.76
C ASN A 103 -14.74 7.09 1.31
N SER A 104 -15.75 6.62 0.58
CA SER A 104 -16.02 7.15 -0.75
C SER A 104 -16.55 8.58 -0.66
N ILE A 105 -16.05 9.49 -1.49
CA ILE A 105 -16.53 10.87 -1.56
C ILE A 105 -17.58 10.97 -2.67
N ASN A 106 -18.77 11.48 -2.34
CA ASN A 106 -19.89 11.67 -3.29
C ASN A 106 -20.27 10.40 -4.06
N GLY A 107 -20.13 9.21 -3.46
CA GLY A 107 -20.41 7.92 -4.09
C GLY A 107 -19.47 7.56 -5.26
N LYS A 108 -18.36 8.30 -5.44
CA LYS A 108 -17.36 8.04 -6.48
C LYS A 108 -16.23 7.16 -5.94
N PRO A 109 -15.57 6.36 -6.80
CA PRO A 109 -14.33 5.70 -6.41
C PRO A 109 -13.32 6.74 -5.95
N THR A 110 -12.74 6.55 -4.77
CA THR A 110 -11.88 7.52 -4.12
C THR A 110 -10.55 6.88 -3.76
N ALA A 111 -9.45 7.48 -4.22
CA ALA A 111 -8.09 7.10 -3.86
C ALA A 111 -7.60 7.93 -2.68
N TYR A 112 -7.02 7.22 -1.71
CA TYR A 112 -6.17 7.78 -0.67
C TYR A 112 -4.77 7.27 -0.93
N VAL A 113 -3.85 8.17 -1.28
CA VAL A 113 -2.45 7.84 -1.50
C VAL A 113 -1.67 8.35 -0.30
N CYS A 114 -1.14 7.42 0.47
CA CYS A 114 -0.44 7.69 1.71
C CYS A 114 1.04 7.33 1.59
N LYS A 115 1.86 8.04 2.36
CA LYS A 115 3.29 7.85 2.50
C LYS A 115 3.64 8.11 3.96
N ASN A 116 4.31 7.16 4.60
CA ASN A 116 4.75 7.28 5.99
C ASN A 116 3.60 7.67 6.95
N PHE A 117 2.44 7.02 6.80
CA PHE A 117 1.24 7.24 7.63
C PHE A 117 0.56 8.62 7.48
N ALA A 118 0.97 9.43 6.50
CA ALA A 118 0.28 10.65 6.09
C ALA A 118 -0.31 10.47 4.68
N CYS A 119 -1.55 10.91 4.47
CA CYS A 119 -2.23 10.79 3.18
C CYS A 119 -2.35 12.14 2.49
N ASN A 120 -2.18 12.14 1.16
CA ASN A 120 -2.58 13.27 0.33
C ASN A 120 -4.09 13.48 0.38
N GLN A 121 -4.56 14.62 -0.11
CA GLN A 121 -5.99 14.88 -0.20
C GLN A 121 -6.67 13.78 -1.04
N PRO A 122 -7.76 13.16 -0.54
CA PRO A 122 -8.45 12.11 -1.27
C PRO A 122 -8.99 12.62 -2.60
N THR A 123 -8.86 11.81 -3.64
CA THR A 123 -9.25 12.19 -5.00
C THR A 123 -10.04 11.10 -5.69
N SER A 124 -11.03 11.51 -6.49
CA SER A 124 -11.74 10.63 -7.43
C SER A 124 -11.29 10.82 -8.88
N ASP A 125 -10.31 11.72 -9.11
CA ASP A 125 -9.67 11.91 -10.40
C ASP A 125 -8.48 10.95 -10.55
N ILE A 126 -8.51 10.17 -11.64
CA ILE A 126 -7.51 9.12 -11.87
C ILE A 126 -6.13 9.71 -12.17
N GLN A 127 -6.04 10.86 -12.82
CA GLN A 127 -4.76 11.47 -13.16
C GLN A 127 -4.06 12.02 -11.93
N THR A 128 -4.82 12.66 -11.04
CA THR A 128 -4.36 13.12 -9.73
C THR A 128 -3.93 11.95 -8.84
N ALA A 129 -4.69 10.85 -8.85
CA ALA A 129 -4.27 9.64 -8.12
C ALA A 129 -2.94 9.09 -8.66
N LEU A 130 -2.77 9.06 -9.99
CA LEU A 130 -1.53 8.59 -10.61
C LEU A 130 -0.34 9.52 -10.35
N SER A 131 -0.54 10.84 -10.32
CA SER A 131 0.54 11.78 -9.97
C SER A 131 1.03 11.53 -8.54
N PHE A 132 0.10 11.37 -7.58
CA PHE A 132 0.46 11.03 -6.20
C PHE A 132 1.16 9.68 -6.08
N ILE A 133 0.86 8.71 -6.96
CA ILE A 133 1.52 7.38 -6.96
C ILE A 133 2.93 7.44 -7.55
N ASN A 134 3.23 8.37 -8.45
CA ASN A 134 4.51 8.45 -9.14
C ASN A 134 5.51 9.45 -8.54
N GLU A 135 5.08 10.25 -7.57
CA GLU A 135 5.89 11.28 -6.87
C GLU A 135 6.95 10.75 -5.88
#